data_AF-A0A662QTN1-F1
#
_entry.id   AF-A0A662QTN1-F1
#
_cell.length_a   1.000
_cell.length_b   1.000
_cell.length_c   1.000
_cell.angle_alpha   90.00
_cell.angle_beta   90.00
_cell.angle_gamma   90.00
#
_symmetry.space_group_name_H-M   'P 1'
#
loop_
_entity.id
_entity.type
_entity.pdbx_description
1 polymer ?
#
loop_
_entity_poly.entity_id
_entity_poly.type
_entity_poly.pdbx_seq_one_letter_code
_entity_poly.pdbx_strand_id
1 'polypeptide(L)'
;MDFLSAFLTSIHDLFAKKLLEVYDPFSFYFIRCGLCAVIFIFLYSKFAREKFRIPKTTIILIMITNIAVIIRYVFMYWSYQSWRLVHTSLLMCFAPAIILVGSFFFLGEKMQAKK
;
A
#
# COMPACT_ATOMS: atom_id res chain seq x y z
N MET A 1 10.48 9.83 12.81
CA MET A 1 9.02 9.66 12.62
C MET A 1 8.64 8.18 12.42
N ASP A 2 9.64 7.30 12.31
CA ASP A 2 9.48 5.90 11.85
C ASP A 2 8.97 4.95 12.94
N PHE A 3 9.17 5.28 14.22
CA PHE A 3 8.67 4.46 15.32
C PHE A 3 7.15 4.50 15.42
N LEU A 4 6.55 5.68 15.28
CA LEU A 4 5.10 5.85 15.35
C LEU A 4 4.39 5.14 14.19
N SER A 5 4.93 5.26 12.97
CA SER A 5 4.38 4.56 11.80
C SER A 5 4.50 3.04 11.96
N ALA A 6 5.66 2.52 12.37
CA ALA A 6 5.85 1.09 12.60
C ALA A 6 4.89 0.54 13.68
N PHE A 7 4.69 1.29 14.75
CA PHE A 7 3.77 0.93 15.82
C PHE A 7 2.31 0.89 15.33
N LEU A 8 1.85 1.94 14.65
CA LEU A 8 0.51 2.00 14.06
C LEU A 8 0.28 0.89 13.03
N THR A 9 1.27 0.59 12.18
CA THR A 9 1.20 -0.51 11.21
C THR A 9 1.08 -1.86 11.91
N SER A 10 1.84 -2.09 12.98
CA SER A 10 1.78 -3.34 13.73
C SER A 10 0.41 -3.56 14.37
N ILE A 11 -0.18 -2.51 14.95
CA ILE A 11 -1.55 -2.55 15.48
C ILE A 11 -2.53 -2.84 14.34
N HIS A 12 -2.44 -2.09 13.24
CA HIS A 12 -3.30 -2.29 12.07
C HIS A 12 -3.26 -3.74 11.57
N ASP A 13 -2.08 -4.35 11.49
CA ASP A 13 -1.93 -5.72 10.96
C ASP A 13 -2.53 -6.78 11.89
N LEU A 14 -2.44 -6.58 13.21
CA LEU A 14 -3.13 -7.42 14.20
C LEU A 14 -4.65 -7.35 14.04
N PHE A 15 -5.20 -6.14 13.92
CA PHE A 15 -6.63 -5.95 13.66
C PHE A 15 -7.03 -6.54 12.31
N ALA A 16 -6.27 -6.27 11.25
CA ALA A 16 -6.54 -6.78 9.90
C ALA A 16 -6.63 -8.31 9.88
N LYS A 17 -5.68 -9.02 10.51
CA LYS A 17 -5.73 -10.50 10.63
C LYS A 17 -7.01 -10.97 11.31
N LYS A 18 -7.47 -10.26 12.36
CA LYS A 18 -8.71 -10.59 13.06
C LYS A 18 -9.95 -10.31 12.22
N LEU A 19 -10.00 -9.19 11.51
CA LEU A 19 -11.11 -8.88 10.60
C LEU A 19 -11.16 -9.83 9.40
N LEU A 20 -10.02 -10.34 8.94
CA LEU A 20 -9.93 -11.36 7.89
C LEU A 20 -10.45 -12.75 8.31
N GLU A 21 -10.75 -12.98 9.61
CA GLU A 21 -11.48 -14.19 10.04
C GLU A 21 -12.98 -14.10 9.66
N VAL A 22 -13.51 -12.89 9.44
CA VAL A 22 -14.93 -12.63 9.17
C VAL A 22 -15.17 -12.11 7.74
N TYR A 23 -14.23 -11.36 7.19
CA TYR A 23 -14.34 -10.73 5.87
C TYR A 23 -13.43 -11.39 4.83
N ASP A 24 -13.92 -11.44 3.60
CA ASP A 24 -13.10 -11.79 2.44
C ASP A 24 -11.99 -10.72 2.20
N PRO A 25 -10.77 -11.10 1.78
CA PRO A 25 -9.67 -10.18 1.51
C PRO A 25 -10.04 -9.03 0.56
N PHE A 26 -10.86 -9.29 -0.45
CA PHE A 26 -11.29 -8.26 -1.42
C PHE A 26 -12.23 -7.26 -0.76
N SER A 27 -13.23 -7.74 0.00
CA SER A 27 -14.18 -6.88 0.69
C SER A 27 -13.48 -6.01 1.75
N PHE A 28 -12.54 -6.59 2.51
CA PHE A 28 -11.77 -5.84 3.50
C PHE A 28 -10.95 -4.70 2.85
N TYR A 29 -10.26 -4.99 1.74
CA TYR A 29 -9.52 -3.96 1.00
C TYR A 29 -10.44 -2.88 0.41
N PHE A 30 -11.61 -3.27 -0.11
CA PHE A 30 -12.59 -2.35 -0.66
C PHE A 30 -13.13 -1.38 0.41
N ILE A 31 -13.52 -1.90 1.58
CA ILE A 31 -13.98 -1.08 2.72
C ILE A 31 -12.90 -0.09 3.13
N ARG A 32 -11.64 -0.54 3.22
CA ARG A 32 -10.51 0.33 3.55
C ARG A 32 -10.34 1.45 2.53
N CYS A 33 -10.37 1.13 1.23
CA CYS A 33 -10.25 2.13 0.17
C CYS A 33 -11.42 3.12 0.18
N GLY A 34 -12.63 2.64 0.39
CA GLY A 34 -13.82 3.47 0.52
C GLY A 34 -13.72 4.45 1.70
N LEU A 35 -13.29 3.96 2.87
CA LEU A 35 -13.09 4.80 4.05
C LEU A 35 -12.02 5.87 3.81
N CYS A 36 -10.88 5.48 3.23
CA CYS A 36 -9.84 6.43 2.84
C CYS A 36 -10.38 7.47 1.85
N ALA A 37 -11.12 7.05 0.82
CA ALA A 37 -11.71 7.97 -0.16
C ALA A 37 -12.66 8.98 0.51
N VAL A 38 -13.53 8.54 1.42
CA VAL A 38 -14.43 9.43 2.17
C VAL A 38 -13.65 10.44 3.01
N ILE A 39 -12.62 9.98 3.74
CA ILE A 39 -11.76 10.86 4.56
C ILE A 39 -11.04 11.87 3.67
N PHE A 40 -10.46 11.43 2.56
CA PHE A 40 -9.77 12.31 1.61
C PHE A 40 -10.72 13.33 0.98
N ILE A 41 -11.92 12.91 0.57
CA ILE A 41 -12.95 13.82 0.05
C ILE A 41 -13.30 14.84 1.12
N PHE A 42 -13.51 14.43 2.38
CA PHE A 42 -13.89 15.36 3.44
C PHE A 42 -12.78 16.37 3.76
N LEU A 43 -11.53 15.91 3.92
CA LEU A 43 -10.38 16.75 4.27
C LEU A 43 -9.99 17.69 3.12
N TYR A 44 -9.98 17.18 1.89
CA TYR A 44 -9.53 17.93 0.72
C TYR A 44 -10.67 18.58 -0.08
N SER A 45 -11.93 18.37 0.28
CA SER A 45 -13.09 19.03 -0.37
C SER A 45 -12.95 20.56 -0.42
N LYS A 46 -12.38 21.16 0.63
CA LYS A 46 -12.12 22.61 0.66
C LYS A 46 -10.98 23.04 -0.27
N PHE A 47 -9.91 22.25 -0.38
CA PHE A 47 -8.76 22.52 -1.25
C PHE A 47 -9.01 22.16 -2.72
N ALA A 48 -9.82 21.14 -2.99
CA ALA A 48 -10.09 20.61 -4.32
C ALA A 48 -10.97 21.54 -5.19
N ARG A 49 -11.70 22.47 -4.56
CA ARG A 49 -12.52 23.48 -5.29
C ARG A 49 -11.68 24.47 -6.08
N GLU A 50 -10.43 24.70 -5.70
CA GLU A 50 -9.52 25.61 -6.42
C GLU A 50 -8.74 24.85 -7.49
N LYS A 51 -9.37 24.64 -8.66
CA LYS A 51 -8.72 24.23 -9.93
C LYS A 51 -7.76 23.01 -9.85
N PHE A 52 -8.23 21.88 -9.33
CA PHE A 52 -7.55 20.59 -9.57
C PHE A 52 -7.75 20.13 -11.03
N ARG A 53 -6.96 20.66 -11.97
CA ARG A 53 -6.86 20.14 -13.34
C ARG A 53 -5.77 19.08 -13.40
N ILE A 54 -6.15 17.83 -13.20
CA ILE A 54 -5.24 16.69 -13.33
C ILE A 54 -5.14 16.33 -14.82
N PRO A 55 -3.94 16.29 -15.42
CA PRO A 55 -3.78 15.89 -16.81
C PRO A 55 -4.11 14.41 -16.98
N LYS A 56 -4.71 14.06 -18.13
CA LYS A 56 -5.17 12.68 -18.42
C LYS A 56 -4.05 11.64 -18.29
N THR A 57 -2.83 12.00 -18.66
CA THR A 57 -1.64 11.13 -18.54
C THR A 57 -1.37 10.75 -17.09
N THR A 58 -1.51 11.70 -16.15
CA THR A 58 -1.33 11.42 -14.71
C THR A 58 -2.44 10.53 -14.18
N ILE A 59 -3.69 10.70 -14.64
CA ILE A 59 -4.80 9.81 -14.25
C ILE A 59 -4.50 8.37 -14.67
N ILE A 60 -4.03 8.16 -15.91
CA ILE A 60 -3.68 6.82 -16.41
C ILE A 60 -2.54 6.22 -15.59
N LEU A 61 -1.49 7.00 -15.29
CA LEU A 61 -0.37 6.52 -14.48
C LEU A 61 -0.81 6.17 -13.04
N ILE A 62 -1.70 6.97 -12.45
CA ILE A 62 -2.31 6.68 -11.15
C ILE A 62 -3.12 5.38 -11.22
N MET A 63 -3.89 5.13 -12.28
CA MET A 63 -4.64 3.88 -12.42
C MET A 63 -3.71 2.67 -12.51
N ILE A 64 -2.66 2.74 -13.33
CA ILE A 64 -1.69 1.64 -13.49
C ILE A 64 -1.00 1.33 -12.15
N THR A 65 -0.52 2.35 -11.45
CA THR A 65 0.12 2.18 -10.14
C THR A 65 -0.87 1.65 -9.09
N ASN A 66 -2.12 2.09 -9.10
CA ASN A 66 -3.15 1.55 -8.20
C ASN A 66 -3.47 0.07 -8.48
N ILE A 67 -3.47 -0.39 -9.73
CA ILE A 67 -3.66 -1.82 -10.04
C ILE A 67 -2.56 -2.65 -9.39
N ALA A 68 -1.29 -2.25 -9.51
CA ALA A 68 -0.18 -2.94 -8.86
C ALA A 68 -0.32 -2.94 -7.33
N VAL A 69 -0.78 -1.83 -6.75
CA VAL A 69 -1.04 -1.72 -5.30
C VAL A 69 -2.18 -2.62 -4.86
N ILE A 70 -3.28 -2.67 -5.62
CA ILE A 70 -4.43 -3.56 -5.35
C ILE A 70 -3.95 -5.01 -5.31
N ILE A 71 -3.22 -5.44 -6.34
CA ILE A 71 -2.66 -6.80 -6.41
C ILE A 71 -1.81 -7.08 -5.18
N ARG A 72 -0.88 -6.17 -4.82
CA ARG A 72 -0.02 -6.32 -3.64
C ARG A 72 -0.84 -6.53 -2.36
N TYR A 73 -1.86 -5.71 -2.13
CA TYR A 73 -2.67 -5.78 -0.91
C TYR A 73 -3.58 -7.02 -0.87
N VAL A 74 -4.16 -7.41 -2.00
CA VAL A 74 -4.95 -8.64 -2.09
C VAL A 74 -4.08 -9.86 -1.76
N PHE A 75 -2.90 -9.97 -2.38
CA PHE A 75 -1.95 -11.05 -2.06
C PHE A 75 -1.48 -11.02 -0.61
N MET A 76 -1.23 -9.82 -0.06
CA MET A 76 -0.85 -9.64 1.34
C MET A 76 -1.96 -10.10 2.29
N TYR A 77 -3.22 -9.71 2.04
CA TYR A 77 -4.35 -10.11 2.88
C TYR A 77 -4.69 -11.59 2.72
N TRP A 78 -4.54 -12.14 1.53
CA TRP A 78 -4.65 -13.58 1.32
C TRP A 78 -3.56 -14.35 2.07
N SER A 79 -2.34 -13.82 2.11
CA SER A 79 -1.24 -14.34 2.93
C SER A 79 -1.53 -14.19 4.42
N TYR A 80 -2.14 -13.07 4.84
CA TYR A 80 -2.61 -12.90 6.20
C TYR A 80 -3.72 -13.89 6.53
N GLN A 81 -4.61 -14.26 5.63
CA GLN A 81 -5.64 -15.25 5.91
C GLN A 81 -5.03 -16.66 6.04
N SER A 82 -4.21 -17.06 5.07
CA SER A 82 -3.67 -18.41 4.95
C SER A 82 -2.51 -18.72 5.89
N TRP A 83 -1.64 -17.74 6.17
CA TRP A 83 -0.43 -17.92 6.97
C TRP A 83 -0.50 -17.18 8.30
N ARG A 84 0.45 -17.48 9.21
CA ARG A 84 0.64 -16.69 10.43
C ARG A 84 1.29 -15.35 10.04
N LEU A 85 0.82 -14.26 10.63
CA LEU A 85 1.33 -12.89 10.43
C LEU A 85 2.87 -12.82 10.37
N VAL A 86 3.53 -13.52 11.30
CA VAL A 86 5.01 -13.56 11.40
C VAL A 86 5.69 -13.99 10.09
N HIS A 87 5.14 -14.98 9.39
CA HIS A 87 5.75 -15.47 8.14
C HIS A 87 5.59 -14.45 7.01
N THR A 88 4.42 -13.81 6.92
CA THR A 88 4.16 -12.77 5.93
C THR A 88 5.02 -11.54 6.18
N SER A 89 5.17 -11.11 7.44
CA SER A 89 6.06 -10.01 7.81
C SER A 89 7.52 -10.31 7.47
N LEU A 90 7.97 -11.55 7.70
CA LEU A 90 9.33 -11.98 7.38
C LEU A 90 9.59 -12.03 5.87
N LEU A 91 8.60 -12.45 5.08
CA LEU A 91 8.66 -12.36 3.61
C LEU A 91 8.72 -10.89 3.15
N MET A 92 7.95 -10.00 3.77
CA MET A 92 7.96 -8.57 3.47
C MET A 92 9.29 -7.90 3.82
N CYS A 93 10.11 -8.46 4.72
CA CYS A 93 11.47 -7.97 4.95
C CYS A 93 12.39 -8.12 3.71
N PHE A 94 12.04 -8.97 2.74
CA PHE A 94 12.74 -9.06 1.46
C PHE A 94 12.29 -8.02 0.44
N ALA A 95 11.17 -7.33 0.66
CA ALA A 95 10.67 -6.27 -0.22
C ALA A 95 11.72 -5.20 -0.56
N PRO A 96 12.51 -4.64 0.38
CA PRO A 96 13.56 -3.66 0.04
C PRO A 96 14.60 -4.20 -0.95
N ALA A 97 14.98 -5.48 -0.86
CA ALA A 97 15.92 -6.08 -1.81
C ALA A 97 15.32 -6.14 -3.22
N ILE A 98 14.04 -6.53 -3.33
CA ILE A 98 13.32 -6.58 -4.61
C ILE A 98 13.17 -5.17 -5.19
N ILE A 99 12.82 -4.19 -4.36
CA ILE A 99 12.69 -2.78 -4.77
C ILE A 99 14.03 -2.24 -5.27
N LEU A 100 15.12 -2.58 -4.61
CA LEU A 100 16.47 -2.14 -4.97
C LEU A 100 16.92 -2.72 -6.32
N VAL A 101 16.63 -4.00 -6.58
CA VAL A 101 16.83 -4.60 -7.91
C VAL A 101 15.91 -3.96 -8.95
N GLY A 102 14.64 -3.75 -8.61
CA GLY A 102 13.67 -3.10 -9.49
C GLY A 102 14.08 -1.67 -9.86
N SER A 103 14.60 -0.89 -8.91
CA SER A 103 15.05 0.48 -9.14
C SER A 103 16.25 0.53 -10.10
N PHE A 104 17.18 -0.43 -9.95
CA PHE A 104 18.32 -0.56 -10.86
C PHE A 104 17.88 -0.77 -12.32
N PHE A 105 16.91 -1.65 -12.55
CA PHE A 105 16.43 -1.94 -13.91
C PHE A 105 15.46 -0.89 -14.47
N PHE A 106 14.55 -0.37 -13.63
CA PHE A 106 13.43 0.45 -14.11
C PHE A 106 13.72 1.95 -14.09
N LEU A 107 14.44 2.44 -13.07
CA LEU A 107 14.88 3.84 -12.99
C LEU A 107 16.30 4.03 -13.55
N GLY A 108 17.05 2.95 -13.77
CA GLY A 108 18.45 3.04 -14.18
C GLY A 108 19.37 3.59 -13.08
N GLU A 109 18.94 3.51 -11.81
CA GLU A 109 19.73 4.02 -10.69
C GLU A 109 21.05 3.26 -10.56
N LYS A 110 22.17 3.98 -10.67
CA LYS A 110 23.49 3.40 -10.43
C LYS A 110 23.75 3.38 -8.93
N MET A 111 23.82 2.19 -8.34
CA MET A 111 24.23 2.05 -6.94
C MET A 111 25.67 2.55 -6.78
N GLN A 112 25.82 3.67 -6.10
CA GLN A 112 27.15 4.11 -5.67
C GLN A 112 27.54 3.28 -4.46
N ALA A 113 28.57 2.43 -4.63
CA ALA A 113 29.21 1.79 -3.50
C ALA A 113 29.74 2.90 -2.58
N LYS A 114 29.18 2.99 -1.39
CA LYS A 114 29.59 3.98 -0.39
C LYS A 114 31.05 3.68 -0.01
N LYS A 115 31.92 4.69 -0.14
CA LYS A 115 33.28 4.68 0.42
C LYS A 115 33.22 4.54 1.93
#